data_AF-A0A7Y3D690-F1
#
_entry.id   AF-A0A7Y3D690-F1
#
_cell.length_a   1.000
_cell.length_b   1.000
_cell.length_c   1.000
_cell.angle_alpha   90.00
_cell.angle_beta   90.00
_cell.angle_gamma   90.00
#
_symmetry.space_group_name_H-M   'P 1'
#
loop_
_entity.id
_entity.type
_entity.pdbx_description
1 polymer ?
#
loop_
_entity_poly.entity_id
_entity_poly.type
_entity_poly.pdbx_seq_one_letter_code
_entity_poly.pdbx_strand_id
1 'polypeptide(L)'
;MSQDYEVTKQNKIRQIREKGAYDRDTVHGILDAGLVAHVAFVQDGEPVVVPMLYGRDGETLFLHGARKSRVIRLLEKTRRACINVTLLDGLVFARSAFHSSMNYRSVTVFGPARLVDDLDAKKHALHVINECTMPGRRAELRMSHDNELKMTGVIAVDIEAASAKVSDKMPDDDLDDLDAPVWGGVLPIETRFTELLPDEHVKESIEPSAALRAMEGKKL
;
A
#
# COMPACT_ATOMS: atom_id res chain seq x y z
N MET A 1 7.25 -17.94 13.45
CA MET A 1 5.89 -17.36 13.44
C MET A 1 5.01 -18.25 12.58
N SER A 2 3.69 -18.28 12.79
CA SER A 2 2.77 -18.96 11.86
C SER A 2 2.99 -18.45 10.43
N GLN A 3 2.75 -19.26 9.41
CA GLN A 3 2.76 -18.77 8.03
C GLN A 3 1.57 -17.84 7.77
N ASP A 4 0.45 -18.07 8.48
CA ASP A 4 -0.81 -17.36 8.27
C ASP A 4 -1.17 -16.44 9.46
N TYR A 5 -1.90 -15.37 9.19
CA TYR A 5 -2.59 -14.59 10.21
C TYR A 5 -3.80 -15.37 10.73
N GLU A 6 -4.06 -15.28 12.03
CA GLU A 6 -5.25 -15.88 12.62
C GLU A 6 -6.53 -15.27 12.01
N VAL A 7 -7.48 -16.12 11.61
CA VAL A 7 -8.75 -15.69 11.05
C VAL A 7 -9.74 -15.42 12.18
N THR A 8 -9.98 -14.15 12.45
CA THR A 8 -10.92 -13.67 13.47
C THR A 8 -12.15 -13.04 12.83
N LYS A 9 -13.11 -12.59 13.65
CA LYS A 9 -14.27 -11.82 13.14
C LYS A 9 -13.87 -10.54 12.41
N GLN A 10 -12.69 -9.97 12.70
CA GLN A 10 -12.24 -8.68 12.19
C GLN A 10 -11.71 -8.75 10.76
N ASN A 11 -10.91 -9.77 10.42
CA ASN A 11 -10.29 -9.94 9.11
C ASN A 11 -10.96 -11.00 8.23
N LYS A 12 -11.94 -11.76 8.74
CA LYS A 12 -12.60 -12.82 7.95
C LYS A 12 -13.37 -12.28 6.75
N ILE A 13 -12.89 -12.63 5.56
CA ILE A 13 -13.58 -12.42 4.29
C ILE A 13 -14.82 -13.30 4.23
N ARG A 14 -15.98 -12.69 3.94
CA ARG A 14 -17.27 -13.39 3.93
C ARG A 14 -17.82 -13.69 2.53
N GLN A 15 -17.58 -12.78 1.59
CA GLN A 15 -18.07 -12.85 0.21
C GLN A 15 -16.93 -13.23 -0.74
N ILE A 16 -17.18 -14.20 -1.62
CA ILE A 16 -16.22 -14.72 -2.60
C ILE A 16 -14.93 -15.15 -1.87
N ARG A 17 -15.08 -16.13 -0.96
CA ARG A 17 -14.06 -16.49 0.05
C ARG A 17 -12.84 -17.14 -0.54
N GLU A 18 -13.03 -17.84 -1.66
CA GLU A 18 -12.00 -18.46 -2.49
C GLU A 18 -11.00 -17.44 -3.06
N LYS A 19 -11.34 -16.15 -3.07
CA LYS A 19 -10.41 -15.05 -3.41
C LYS A 19 -9.62 -14.53 -2.20
N GLY A 20 -9.93 -14.99 -1.00
CA GLY A 20 -9.31 -14.54 0.24
C GLY A 20 -8.04 -15.31 0.58
N ALA A 21 -7.00 -14.59 1.01
CA ALA A 21 -5.74 -15.16 1.47
C ALA A 21 -5.34 -14.55 2.81
N TYR A 22 -4.69 -15.36 3.66
CA TYR A 22 -4.27 -14.98 5.01
C TYR A 22 -2.81 -15.33 5.30
N ASP A 23 -2.10 -15.95 4.34
CA ASP A 23 -0.67 -16.19 4.43
C ASP A 23 0.11 -14.87 4.37
N ARG A 24 1.21 -14.81 5.11
CA ARG A 24 2.08 -13.64 5.17
C ARG A 24 2.69 -13.32 3.82
N ASP A 25 3.04 -14.33 3.01
CA ASP A 25 3.70 -14.12 1.73
C ASP A 25 2.81 -13.30 0.78
N THR A 26 1.52 -13.64 0.69
CA THR A 26 0.55 -12.88 -0.11
C THR A 26 0.29 -11.50 0.47
N VAL A 27 0.06 -11.39 1.79
CA VAL A 27 -0.22 -10.11 2.45
C VAL A 27 0.96 -9.15 2.32
N HIS A 28 2.17 -9.61 2.66
CA HIS A 28 3.39 -8.82 2.59
C HIS A 28 3.75 -8.49 1.14
N GLY A 29 3.59 -9.43 0.20
CA GLY A 29 3.85 -9.19 -1.22
C GLY A 29 2.99 -8.06 -1.81
N ILE A 30 1.71 -7.97 -1.43
CA ILE A 30 0.84 -6.87 -1.86
C ILE A 30 1.24 -5.55 -1.18
N LEU A 31 1.60 -5.59 0.11
CA LEU A 31 2.11 -4.42 0.83
C LEU A 31 3.44 -3.92 0.26
N ASP A 32 4.31 -4.79 -0.22
CA ASP A 32 5.61 -4.39 -0.78
C ASP A 32 5.51 -3.88 -2.22
N ALA A 33 4.46 -4.29 -2.92
CA ALA A 33 4.11 -3.80 -4.25
C ALA A 33 3.45 -2.40 -4.22
N GLY A 34 2.64 -2.12 -3.19
CA GLY A 34 1.93 -0.86 -3.03
C GLY A 34 2.80 0.29 -2.53
N LEU A 35 2.56 1.49 -3.06
CA LEU A 35 3.17 2.74 -2.56
C LEU A 35 2.22 3.53 -1.64
N VAL A 36 0.91 3.39 -1.85
CA VAL A 36 -0.11 4.21 -1.19
C VAL A 36 -1.00 3.33 -0.32
N ALA A 37 -1.06 3.70 0.96
CA ALA A 37 -1.97 3.15 1.95
C ALA A 37 -3.14 4.12 2.18
N HIS A 38 -4.37 3.60 2.16
CA HIS A 38 -5.55 4.31 2.63
C HIS A 38 -5.72 4.02 4.12
N VAL A 39 -5.39 5.00 4.95
CA VAL A 39 -5.38 4.87 6.40
C VAL A 39 -6.70 5.36 6.96
N ALA A 40 -7.47 4.45 7.53
CA ALA A 40 -8.75 4.71 8.15
C ALA A 40 -8.65 4.76 9.68
N PHE A 41 -9.29 5.77 10.27
CA PHE A 41 -9.41 5.97 11.72
C PHE A 41 -10.70 6.74 12.04
N VAL A 42 -11.08 6.79 13.32
CA VAL A 42 -12.27 7.51 13.78
C VAL A 42 -11.87 8.88 14.30
N GLN A 43 -12.54 9.92 13.82
CA GLN A 43 -12.41 11.29 14.32
C GLN A 43 -13.78 11.80 14.74
N ASP A 44 -13.92 12.18 16.02
CA ASP A 44 -15.15 12.79 16.56
C ASP A 44 -16.41 11.94 16.30
N GLY A 45 -16.25 10.61 16.28
CA GLY A 45 -17.32 9.63 16.00
C GLY A 45 -17.47 9.25 14.53
N GLU A 46 -16.84 10.00 13.61
CA GLU A 46 -16.95 9.80 12.17
C GLU A 46 -15.76 9.04 11.56
N PRO A 47 -15.97 8.18 10.55
CA PRO A 47 -14.89 7.53 9.83
C PRO A 47 -14.16 8.52 8.93
N VAL A 48 -12.83 8.52 8.98
CA VAL A 48 -11.96 9.33 8.12
C VAL A 48 -10.97 8.41 7.42
N VAL A 49 -10.70 8.67 6.14
CA VAL A 49 -9.69 7.96 5.34
C VAL A 49 -8.70 8.98 4.78
N VAL A 50 -7.40 8.70 4.96
CA VAL A 50 -6.32 9.55 4.45
C VAL A 50 -5.34 8.69 3.64
N PRO A 51 -5.06 9.03 2.36
CA PRO A 51 -4.01 8.36 1.60
C PRO A 51 -2.63 8.80 2.11
N MET A 52 -1.74 7.85 2.34
CA MET A 52 -0.39 8.09 2.84
C MET A 52 0.63 7.16 2.18
N LEU A 53 1.84 7.67 1.95
CA LEU A 53 3.00 6.84 1.66
C LEU A 53 3.37 6.02 2.91
N TYR A 54 3.85 4.79 2.71
CA TYR A 54 4.29 3.94 3.81
C TYR A 54 5.55 3.13 3.44
N GLY A 55 6.15 2.52 4.44
CA GLY A 55 7.13 1.45 4.28
C GLY A 55 6.85 0.33 5.27
N ARG A 56 7.24 -0.90 4.92
CA ARG A 56 7.07 -2.08 5.77
C ARG A 56 8.43 -2.60 6.22
N ASP A 57 8.52 -2.93 7.50
CA ASP A 57 9.63 -3.70 8.06
C ASP A 57 9.05 -4.86 8.88
N GLY A 58 9.15 -6.07 8.33
CA GLY A 58 8.53 -7.25 8.90
C GLY A 58 7.02 -7.07 9.13
N GLU A 59 6.62 -7.05 10.39
CA GLU A 59 5.21 -6.95 10.84
C GLU A 59 4.82 -5.53 11.25
N THR A 60 5.57 -4.50 10.84
CA THR A 60 5.26 -3.11 11.15
C THR A 60 5.20 -2.27 9.87
N LEU A 61 4.14 -1.49 9.74
CA LEU A 61 3.99 -0.45 8.73
C LEU A 61 4.36 0.91 9.35
N PHE A 62 5.22 1.67 8.67
CA PHE A 62 5.58 3.03 9.06
C PHE A 62 4.92 4.04 8.13
N LEU A 63 4.25 5.01 8.73
CA LEU A 63 3.65 6.17 8.09
C LEU A 63 4.40 7.42 8.54
N HIS A 64 4.51 8.45 7.70
CA HIS A 64 5.09 9.72 8.11
C HIS A 64 4.28 10.92 7.64
N GLY A 65 4.54 12.06 8.25
CA GLY A 65 3.99 13.35 7.86
C GLY A 65 4.47 14.45 8.80
N ALA A 66 3.95 15.66 8.64
CA ALA A 66 4.24 16.73 9.60
C ALA A 66 3.77 16.31 11.00
N ARG A 67 4.64 16.45 12.02
CA ARG A 67 4.39 16.10 13.42
C ARG A 67 3.14 16.79 13.98
N LYS A 68 2.85 18.00 13.50
CA LYS A 68 1.67 18.79 13.90
C LYS A 68 0.43 18.53 13.03
N SER A 69 0.54 17.67 12.01
CA SER A 69 -0.60 17.35 11.14
C SER A 69 -1.71 16.67 11.94
N ARG A 70 -2.94 16.91 11.51
CA ARG A 70 -4.13 16.32 12.12
C ARG A 70 -4.08 14.79 12.10
N VAL A 71 -3.66 14.19 10.98
CA VAL A 71 -3.61 12.72 10.82
C VAL A 71 -2.65 12.06 11.82
N ILE A 72 -1.45 12.59 12.00
CA ILE A 72 -0.46 12.02 12.95
C ILE A 72 -0.98 12.08 14.39
N ARG A 73 -1.52 13.23 14.80
CA ARG A 73 -2.09 13.41 16.15
C ARG A 73 -3.29 12.50 16.41
N LEU A 74 -4.14 12.31 15.39
CA LEU A 74 -5.32 11.45 15.53
C LEU A 74 -4.93 9.99 15.59
N LEU A 75 -4.02 9.51 14.75
CA LEU A 75 -3.51 8.13 14.82
C LEU A 75 -2.84 7.83 16.17
N GLU A 76 -2.07 8.77 16.71
CA GLU A 76 -1.50 8.67 18.06
C GLU A 76 -2.60 8.57 19.14
N LYS A 77 -3.66 9.38 19.02
CA LYS A 77 -4.76 9.41 19.98
C LYS A 77 -5.68 8.18 19.88
N THR A 78 -6.04 7.74 18.67
CA THR A 78 -6.93 6.59 18.45
C THR A 78 -6.27 5.27 18.76
N ARG A 79 -4.92 5.23 18.77
CA ARG A 79 -4.10 4.06 19.13
C ARG A 79 -4.32 2.83 18.23
N ARG A 80 -5.17 2.94 17.21
CA ARG A 80 -5.50 1.87 16.26
C ARG A 80 -5.76 2.48 14.88
N ALA A 81 -5.39 1.72 13.86
CA ALA A 81 -5.63 2.05 12.47
C ALA A 81 -6.15 0.82 11.72
N CYS A 82 -6.93 1.09 10.67
CA CYS A 82 -7.20 0.15 9.60
C CYS A 82 -6.50 0.68 8.35
N ILE A 83 -5.66 -0.12 7.71
CA ILE A 83 -4.91 0.28 6.52
C ILE A 83 -5.33 -0.60 5.36
N ASN A 84 -5.74 0.01 4.26
CA ASN A 84 -6.01 -0.70 3.02
C ASN A 84 -5.03 -0.30 1.92
N VAL A 85 -4.49 -1.30 1.23
CA VAL A 85 -3.70 -1.14 0.01
C VAL A 85 -4.41 -1.91 -1.09
N THR A 86 -4.62 -1.27 -2.24
CA THR A 86 -5.30 -1.89 -3.39
C THR A 86 -4.52 -1.57 -4.66
N LEU A 87 -4.25 -2.60 -5.45
CA LEU A 87 -3.65 -2.55 -6.78
C LEU A 87 -4.69 -3.04 -7.78
N LEU A 88 -5.05 -2.20 -8.75
CA LEU A 88 -6.01 -2.54 -9.80
C LEU A 88 -5.25 -3.09 -11.01
N ASP A 89 -5.57 -4.33 -11.38
CA ASP A 89 -4.83 -5.09 -12.41
C ASP A 89 -5.64 -5.29 -13.70
N GLY A 90 -6.95 -4.98 -13.72
CA GLY A 90 -7.74 -4.98 -14.95
C GLY A 90 -9.25 -4.85 -14.75
N LEU A 91 -9.96 -4.58 -15.83
CA LEU A 91 -11.42 -4.59 -15.90
C LEU A 91 -11.89 -5.89 -16.54
N VAL A 92 -12.90 -6.53 -15.94
CA VAL A 92 -13.48 -7.80 -16.39
C VAL A 92 -14.84 -7.49 -17.02
N PHE A 93 -14.95 -7.73 -18.32
CA PHE A 93 -16.16 -7.51 -19.11
C PHE A 93 -16.80 -8.86 -19.37
N ALA A 94 -17.81 -9.19 -18.57
CA ALA A 94 -18.66 -10.35 -18.82
C ALA A 94 -19.72 -9.99 -19.88
N ARG A 95 -20.40 -11.01 -20.42
CA ARG A 95 -21.49 -10.84 -21.37
C ARG A 95 -22.75 -10.28 -20.71
N SER A 96 -22.88 -10.44 -19.40
CA SER A 96 -23.83 -9.71 -18.56
C SER A 96 -23.15 -8.69 -17.65
N ALA A 97 -23.84 -7.57 -17.38
CA ALA A 97 -23.33 -6.57 -16.45
C ALA A 97 -23.19 -7.11 -15.02
N PHE A 98 -23.96 -8.14 -14.65
CA PHE A 98 -23.93 -8.76 -13.33
C PHE A 98 -22.61 -9.49 -13.04
N HIS A 99 -22.07 -10.20 -14.04
CA HIS A 99 -20.80 -10.94 -13.92
C HIS A 99 -19.56 -10.09 -14.24
N SER A 100 -19.75 -8.85 -14.67
CA SER A 100 -18.67 -7.91 -14.91
C SER A 100 -18.04 -7.44 -13.60
N SER A 101 -16.72 -7.23 -13.59
CA SER A 101 -15.96 -6.97 -12.37
C SER A 101 -14.60 -6.33 -12.66
N MET A 102 -13.64 -6.54 -11.77
CA MET A 102 -12.24 -6.13 -11.91
C MET A 102 -11.30 -7.19 -11.35
N ASN A 103 -10.11 -7.23 -11.92
CA ASN A 103 -8.96 -7.93 -11.37
C ASN A 103 -8.15 -6.96 -10.50
N TYR A 104 -7.80 -7.41 -9.30
CA TYR A 104 -7.15 -6.60 -8.28
C TYR A 104 -6.42 -7.47 -7.26
N ARG A 105 -5.47 -6.85 -6.56
CA ARG A 105 -4.87 -7.35 -5.33
C ARG A 105 -5.11 -6.33 -4.24
N SER A 106 -5.67 -6.74 -3.11
CA SER A 106 -5.87 -5.84 -1.97
C SER A 106 -5.52 -6.49 -0.66
N VAL A 107 -5.04 -5.68 0.29
CA VAL A 107 -4.79 -6.07 1.67
C VAL A 107 -5.47 -5.08 2.58
N THR A 108 -6.10 -5.61 3.62
CA THR A 108 -6.56 -4.83 4.77
C THR A 108 -5.83 -5.29 6.01
N VAL A 109 -5.13 -4.37 6.67
CA VAL A 109 -4.39 -4.53 7.92
C VAL A 109 -5.15 -3.85 9.05
N PHE A 110 -5.17 -4.50 10.20
CA PHE A 110 -5.68 -3.95 11.45
C PHE A 110 -4.61 -4.06 12.52
N GLY A 111 -4.44 -3.02 13.31
CA GLY A 111 -3.56 -3.11 14.47
C GLY A 111 -3.37 -1.82 15.23
N PRO A 112 -2.56 -1.87 16.30
CA PRO A 112 -2.26 -0.72 17.13
C PRO A 112 -1.40 0.28 16.34
N ALA A 113 -1.74 1.56 16.47
CA ALA A 113 -0.99 2.67 15.92
C ALA A 113 -0.31 3.43 17.05
N ARG A 114 0.99 3.71 16.93
CA ARG A 114 1.76 4.43 17.94
C ARG A 114 2.73 5.42 17.31
N LEU A 115 2.93 6.53 18.00
CA LEU A 115 3.95 7.50 17.63
C LEU A 115 5.35 6.94 17.91
N VAL A 116 6.29 7.19 17.00
CA VAL A 116 7.70 6.88 17.16
C VAL A 116 8.43 8.13 17.68
N ASP A 117 8.65 8.18 18.98
CA ASP A 117 9.30 9.33 19.65
C ASP A 117 10.80 9.15 19.85
N ASP A 118 11.28 7.92 20.00
CA ASP A 118 12.72 7.66 20.04
C ASP A 118 13.39 8.08 18.72
N LEU A 119 14.53 8.76 18.83
CA LEU A 119 15.18 9.40 17.70
C LEU A 119 15.75 8.36 16.71
N ASP A 120 16.36 7.28 17.22
CA ASP A 120 16.99 6.28 16.36
C ASP A 120 15.94 5.36 15.74
N ALA A 121 14.90 5.00 16.49
CA ALA A 121 13.72 4.33 15.93
C ALA A 121 13.02 5.18 14.85
N LYS A 122 12.95 6.50 15.03
CA LYS A 122 12.40 7.41 14.01
C LYS A 122 13.26 7.44 12.75
N LYS A 123 14.59 7.52 12.89
CA LYS A 123 15.52 7.47 11.75
C LYS A 123 15.38 6.14 11.00
N HIS A 124 15.28 5.02 11.72
CA HIS A 124 15.04 3.70 11.15
C HIS A 124 13.74 3.66 10.35
N ALA A 125 12.63 4.09 10.95
CA ALA A 125 11.34 4.10 10.27
C ALA A 125 11.33 4.98 9.01
N LEU A 126 11.96 6.16 9.05
CA LEU A 126 12.11 7.00 7.86
C LEU A 126 13.01 6.35 6.80
N HIS A 127 14.07 5.65 7.22
CA HIS A 127 14.90 4.88 6.31
C HIS A 127 14.09 3.77 5.64
N VAL A 128 13.30 2.99 6.38
CA VAL A 128 12.40 1.96 5.83
C VAL A 128 11.45 2.56 4.79
N ILE A 129 10.76 3.66 5.13
CA ILE A 129 9.87 4.34 4.17
C ILE A 129 10.61 4.71 2.89
N ASN A 130 11.80 5.29 3.01
CA ASN A 130 12.60 5.67 1.84
C ASN A 130 13.04 4.47 1.03
N GLU A 131 13.51 3.38 1.65
CA GLU A 131 13.97 2.20 0.91
C GLU A 131 12.82 1.43 0.25
N CYS A 132 11.64 1.38 0.87
CA CYS A 132 10.47 0.78 0.24
C CYS A 132 9.99 1.56 -0.98
N THR A 133 10.14 2.88 -0.98
CA THR A 133 9.53 3.78 -1.99
C THR A 133 10.52 4.24 -3.05
N MET A 134 11.79 4.37 -2.68
CA MET A 134 12.90 4.84 -3.50
C MET A 134 14.18 4.05 -3.16
N PRO A 135 14.24 2.74 -3.47
CA PRO A 135 15.35 1.87 -3.07
C PRO A 135 16.72 2.44 -3.43
N GLY A 136 17.65 2.47 -2.48
CA GLY A 136 19.01 2.97 -2.66
C GLY A 136 19.17 4.50 -2.67
N ARG A 137 18.08 5.26 -2.87
CA ARG A 137 18.14 6.73 -2.98
C ARG A 137 18.68 7.38 -1.71
N ARG A 138 18.40 6.82 -0.53
CA ARG A 138 18.88 7.39 0.74
C ARG A 138 20.41 7.51 0.79
N ALA A 139 21.14 6.58 0.18
CA ALA A 139 22.61 6.58 0.21
C ALA A 139 23.23 7.76 -0.56
N GLU A 140 22.46 8.38 -1.45
CA GLU A 140 22.89 9.52 -2.27
C GLU A 140 22.57 10.87 -1.63
N LEU A 141 21.72 10.87 -0.62
CA LEU A 141 21.21 12.09 0.02
C LEU A 141 22.02 12.42 1.27
N ARG A 142 22.10 13.72 1.57
CA ARG A 142 22.60 14.17 2.88
C ARG A 142 21.74 13.60 4.00
N MET A 143 22.34 13.49 5.19
CA MET A 143 21.58 13.19 6.41
C MET A 143 20.53 14.28 6.68
N SER A 144 19.41 13.86 7.27
CA SER A 144 18.39 14.79 7.75
C SER A 144 18.95 15.67 8.87
N HIS A 145 18.63 16.96 8.81
CA HIS A 145 18.91 17.89 9.89
C HIS A 145 17.99 17.63 11.09
N ASP A 146 18.43 18.00 12.28
CA ASP A 146 17.65 17.82 13.52
C ASP A 146 16.27 18.47 13.45
N ASN A 147 16.14 19.62 12.80
CA ASN A 147 14.85 20.29 12.66
C ASN A 147 13.89 19.50 11.76
N GLU A 148 14.40 18.87 10.69
CA GLU A 148 13.59 18.01 9.81
C GLU A 148 13.04 16.81 10.59
N LEU A 149 13.87 16.17 11.42
CA LEU A 149 13.46 15.07 12.29
C LEU A 149 12.47 15.50 13.39
N LYS A 150 12.61 16.73 13.93
CA LYS A 150 11.68 17.29 14.92
C LYS A 150 10.32 17.62 14.32
N MET A 151 10.30 18.17 13.12
CA MET A 151 9.07 18.52 12.41
C MET A 151 8.35 17.31 11.80
N THR A 152 9.03 16.15 11.72
CA THR A 152 8.47 14.91 11.18
C THR A 152 7.89 14.02 12.28
N GLY A 153 6.62 13.67 12.12
CA GLY A 153 5.94 12.65 12.91
C GLY A 153 5.94 11.32 12.16
N VAL A 154 6.18 10.23 12.88
CA VAL A 154 6.16 8.88 12.33
C VAL A 154 5.23 8.03 13.17
N ILE A 155 4.29 7.34 12.53
CA ILE A 155 3.39 6.39 13.17
C ILE A 155 3.84 4.98 12.75
N ALA A 156 4.06 4.12 13.74
CA ALA A 156 4.21 2.69 13.54
C ALA A 156 2.85 2.02 13.74
N VAL A 157 2.46 1.13 12.81
CA VAL A 157 1.26 0.31 12.90
C VAL A 157 1.68 -1.15 12.81
N ASP A 158 1.49 -1.89 13.90
CA ASP A 158 1.81 -3.32 13.92
C ASP A 158 0.71 -4.11 13.20
N ILE A 159 1.09 -5.11 12.41
CA ILE A 159 0.15 -5.98 11.70
C ILE A 159 -0.36 -7.05 12.66
N GLU A 160 -1.36 -6.69 13.47
CA GLU A 160 -2.00 -7.59 14.44
C GLU A 160 -2.91 -8.61 13.74
N ALA A 161 -3.67 -8.15 12.74
CA ALA A 161 -4.50 -8.98 11.88
C ALA A 161 -4.50 -8.44 10.45
N ALA A 162 -4.52 -9.34 9.47
CA ALA A 162 -4.61 -8.96 8.07
C ALA A 162 -5.45 -9.95 7.26
N SER A 163 -5.93 -9.49 6.11
CA SER A 163 -6.53 -10.32 5.07
C SER A 163 -6.21 -9.74 3.70
N ALA A 164 -5.81 -10.59 2.77
CA ALA A 164 -5.68 -10.27 1.36
C ALA A 164 -6.91 -10.75 0.58
N LYS A 165 -7.27 -10.04 -0.48
CA LYS A 165 -8.25 -10.49 -1.47
C LYS A 165 -7.72 -10.24 -2.88
N VAL A 166 -7.65 -11.31 -3.68
CA VAL A 166 -7.06 -11.33 -5.02
C VAL A 166 -8.07 -11.81 -6.05
N SER A 167 -8.19 -11.08 -7.15
CA SER A 167 -8.98 -11.45 -8.34
C SER A 167 -8.12 -11.27 -9.58
N ASP A 168 -7.95 -12.32 -10.37
CA ASP A 168 -7.07 -12.38 -11.53
C ASP A 168 -7.66 -13.23 -12.68
N LYS A 169 -8.99 -13.39 -12.70
CA LYS A 169 -9.69 -14.35 -13.57
C LYS A 169 -10.35 -13.69 -14.78
N MET A 170 -10.69 -14.52 -15.76
CA MET A 170 -11.62 -14.18 -16.84
C MET A 170 -13.06 -14.01 -16.29
N PRO A 171 -13.98 -13.42 -17.08
CA PRO A 171 -15.41 -13.45 -16.76
C PRO A 171 -15.92 -14.88 -16.54
N ASP A 172 -16.86 -15.02 -15.60
CA ASP A 172 -17.55 -16.27 -15.28
C ASP A 172 -19.01 -16.12 -15.70
N ASP A 173 -19.26 -16.22 -17.01
CA ASP A 173 -20.58 -16.05 -17.61
C ASP A 173 -21.48 -17.26 -17.33
N ASP A 174 -22.78 -17.04 -17.15
CA ASP A 174 -23.78 -18.11 -17.14
C ASP A 174 -23.89 -18.75 -18.53
N LEU A 175 -24.24 -20.03 -18.59
CA LEU A 175 -24.33 -20.77 -19.86
C LEU A 175 -25.31 -20.11 -20.86
N ASP A 176 -26.39 -19.52 -20.35
CA ASP A 176 -27.42 -18.84 -21.16
C ASP A 176 -26.89 -17.56 -21.84
N ASP A 177 -25.80 -16.96 -21.32
CA ASP A 177 -25.21 -15.74 -21.86
C ASP A 177 -24.15 -16.03 -22.94
N LEU A 178 -23.62 -17.26 -23.05
CA LEU A 178 -22.42 -17.57 -23.86
C LEU A 178 -22.59 -17.31 -25.36
N ASP A 179 -23.79 -17.53 -25.89
CA ASP A 179 -24.13 -17.32 -27.31
C ASP A 179 -24.48 -15.86 -27.64
N ALA A 180 -24.53 -14.97 -26.64
CA ALA A 180 -24.79 -13.56 -26.87
C ALA A 180 -23.73 -12.97 -27.82
N PRO A 181 -24.14 -12.19 -28.85
CA PRO A 181 -23.22 -11.64 -29.84
C PRO A 181 -22.49 -10.38 -29.31
N VAL A 182 -21.93 -10.48 -28.11
CA VAL A 182 -21.17 -9.43 -27.43
C VAL A 182 -19.79 -9.95 -27.03
N TRP A 183 -18.80 -9.06 -26.97
CA TRP A 183 -17.44 -9.41 -26.57
C TRP A 183 -17.37 -9.60 -25.05
N GLY A 184 -16.66 -10.65 -24.60
CA GLY A 184 -16.33 -10.88 -23.19
C GLY A 184 -14.83 -11.12 -23.02
N GLY A 185 -14.25 -10.56 -21.96
CA GLY A 185 -12.81 -10.69 -21.68
C GLY A 185 -12.32 -9.74 -20.59
N VAL A 186 -11.01 -9.50 -20.57
CA VAL A 186 -10.35 -8.63 -19.59
C VAL A 186 -9.55 -7.55 -20.31
N LEU A 187 -9.65 -6.30 -19.86
CA LEU A 187 -8.72 -5.23 -20.21
C LEU A 187 -7.73 -5.04 -19.06
N PRO A 188 -6.47 -5.49 -19.19
CA PRO A 188 -5.47 -5.31 -18.15
C PRO A 188 -5.19 -3.83 -17.88
N ILE A 189 -4.97 -3.51 -16.61
CA ILE A 189 -4.49 -2.20 -16.15
C ILE A 189 -3.12 -2.42 -15.52
N GLU A 190 -2.17 -1.58 -15.88
CA GLU A 190 -0.83 -1.64 -15.30
C GLU A 190 -0.40 -0.27 -14.81
N THR A 191 0.05 -0.21 -13.56
CA THR A 191 0.75 0.96 -13.02
C THR A 191 2.24 0.68 -13.03
N ARG A 192 3.04 1.57 -13.62
CA ARG A 192 4.49 1.44 -13.71
C ARG A 192 5.17 2.79 -13.52
N PHE A 193 6.40 2.77 -13.04
CA PHE A 193 7.27 3.94 -13.14
C PHE A 193 7.64 4.18 -14.60
N THR A 194 7.63 5.44 -15.01
CA THR A 194 8.00 5.88 -16.35
C THR A 194 9.37 6.55 -16.32
N GLU A 195 9.65 7.38 -17.32
CA GLU A 195 10.90 8.14 -17.44
C GLU A 195 11.14 9.11 -16.26
N LEU A 196 12.39 9.16 -15.80
CA LEU A 196 12.89 10.15 -14.86
C LEU A 196 13.01 11.52 -15.53
N LEU A 197 12.28 12.50 -14.99
CA LEU A 197 12.33 13.87 -15.47
C LEU A 197 13.20 14.72 -14.52
N PRO A 198 14.30 15.33 -15.00
CA PRO A 198 15.07 16.25 -14.17
C PRO A 198 14.29 17.55 -13.93
N ASP A 199 14.48 18.15 -12.76
CA ASP A 199 14.01 19.52 -12.52
C ASP A 199 14.98 20.55 -13.15
N GLU A 200 14.55 21.82 -13.20
CA GLU A 200 15.30 22.92 -13.82
C GLU A 200 16.62 23.29 -13.10
N HIS A 201 16.86 22.76 -11.90
CA HIS A 201 18.04 23.04 -11.09
C HIS A 201 19.10 21.93 -11.19
N VAL A 202 18.78 20.78 -11.80
CA VAL A 202 19.77 19.73 -12.09
C VAL A 202 20.73 20.26 -13.15
N LYS A 203 22.03 20.29 -12.82
CA LYS A 203 23.07 20.68 -13.78
C LYS A 203 23.13 19.65 -14.92
N GLU A 204 23.35 20.11 -16.14
CA GLU A 204 23.42 19.26 -17.36
C GLU A 204 24.38 18.07 -17.25
N SER A 205 25.43 18.17 -16.43
CA SER A 205 26.41 17.09 -16.23
C SER A 205 25.99 16.03 -15.21
N ILE A 206 24.83 16.18 -14.56
CA ILE A 206 24.35 15.29 -13.49
C ILE A 206 23.28 14.37 -14.04
N GLU A 207 23.61 13.08 -14.06
CA GLU A 207 22.74 12.01 -14.52
C GLU A 207 22.05 11.29 -13.34
N PRO A 208 20.86 10.70 -13.55
CA PRO A 208 20.25 9.84 -12.54
C PRO A 208 21.16 8.65 -12.21
N SER A 209 21.21 8.30 -10.93
CA SER A 209 22.01 7.18 -10.44
C SER A 209 21.49 5.84 -10.97
N ALA A 210 22.31 4.79 -10.86
CA ALA A 210 21.87 3.44 -11.17
C ALA A 210 20.66 2.98 -10.33
N ALA A 211 20.56 3.43 -9.07
CA ALA A 211 19.43 3.10 -8.19
C ALA A 211 18.12 3.71 -8.70
N LEU A 212 18.16 4.98 -9.15
CA LEU A 212 16.99 5.64 -9.74
C LEU A 212 16.61 5.02 -11.08
N ARG A 213 17.59 4.80 -11.98
CA ARG A 213 17.33 4.17 -13.29
C ARG A 213 16.76 2.75 -13.16
N ALA A 214 17.13 2.01 -12.12
CA ALA A 214 16.58 0.68 -11.86
C ALA A 214 15.09 0.67 -11.50
N MET A 215 14.50 1.82 -11.17
CA MET A 215 13.06 1.94 -10.91
C MET A 215 12.25 2.07 -12.20
N GLU A 216 12.82 2.65 -13.27
CA GLU A 216 12.10 2.91 -14.52
C GLU A 216 11.53 1.61 -15.12
N GLY A 217 10.28 1.66 -15.56
CA GLY A 217 9.58 0.51 -16.13
C GLY A 217 9.12 -0.54 -15.11
N LYS A 218 9.54 -0.48 -13.84
CA LYS A 218 9.06 -1.42 -12.81
C LYS A 218 7.55 -1.23 -12.58
N LYS A 219 6.82 -2.35 -12.61
CA LYS A 219 5.38 -2.43 -12.33
C LYS A 219 5.15 -2.46 -10.81
N LEU A 220 4.02 -1.87 -10.38
CA LEU A 220 3.49 -2.02 -9.03
C LEU A 220 2.65 -3.32 -8.93
#